data_AF-A0A661E303-F1
#
_entry.id   AF-A0A661E303-F1
#
_cell.length_a   1.000
_cell.length_b   1.000
_cell.length_c   1.000
_cell.angle_alpha   90.00
_cell.angle_beta   90.00
_cell.angle_gamma   90.00
#
_symmetry.space_group_name_H-M   'P 1'
#
loop_
_entity.id
_entity.type
_entity.pdbx_description
1 polymer ?
#
loop_
_entity_poly.entity_id
_entity_poly.type
_entity_poly.pdbx_seq_one_letter_code
_entity_poly.pdbx_strand_id
1 'polypeptide(L)'
;MTTRYLNAKNGIEILHEDGLTQILAGAQDPSIVGRTASIGSIFLRSDNGGGMYTKIGVSDTEWLLTSSGTDQITASGVIYTDLEGFYTGLNVQDILFEIGETRLVSGYDLTDSGTLPDITFVNGTRTFSASVQSGQSNFCFWANNHKFEKTTTQDVIIPDVTGTYYIYFDNSGVLQYVEQASVVPAVFYENAITGLVYWNATTGIGLAGDERHGKLMDGRTHHYNHATFGARYESGLDITGLVDGEVDYTNTTSGYFWDEDIRHAIALQSTHPFIYKLGGDGEWTSTTPDSLVGFENGTSNIVWNEWTGTTWQLTEGASQTDYIIYFMIATPDLSGYNVKKIIGQHGYPNRSAARAA
;
A
#
# COMPACT_ATOMS: atom_id res chain seq x y z
N MET A 1 44.73 -13.51 -22.57
CA MET A 1 43.37 -13.74 -23.10
C MET A 1 42.63 -12.42 -23.13
N THR A 2 42.40 -11.88 -24.31
CA THR A 2 41.60 -10.66 -24.52
C THR A 2 40.61 -10.97 -25.62
N THR A 3 39.40 -11.36 -25.25
CA THR A 3 38.26 -11.46 -26.17
C THR A 3 37.95 -10.04 -26.64
N ARG A 4 38.22 -9.73 -27.91
CA ARG A 4 37.88 -8.44 -28.51
C ARG A 4 36.55 -8.60 -29.23
N TYR A 5 35.48 -8.04 -28.68
CA TYR A 5 34.20 -7.93 -29.36
C TYR A 5 34.30 -6.82 -30.42
N LEU A 6 34.35 -7.19 -31.70
CA LEU A 6 34.15 -6.24 -32.79
C LEU A 6 32.66 -6.20 -33.12
N ASN A 7 32.03 -5.06 -32.87
CA ASN A 7 30.67 -4.77 -33.32
C ASN A 7 30.70 -4.55 -34.84
N ALA A 8 30.55 -5.62 -35.61
CA ALA A 8 30.28 -5.55 -37.04
C ALA A 8 28.76 -5.53 -37.24
N LYS A 9 28.28 -4.57 -38.03
CA LYS A 9 26.87 -4.22 -38.27
C LYS A 9 25.91 -5.36 -38.67
N ASN A 10 26.34 -6.62 -38.79
CA ASN A 10 25.52 -7.77 -39.20
C ASN A 10 25.87 -9.11 -38.51
N GLY A 11 26.65 -9.16 -37.41
CA GLY A 11 26.94 -10.43 -36.74
C GLY A 11 27.94 -10.33 -35.58
N ILE A 12 27.93 -11.34 -34.70
CA ILE A 12 28.89 -11.50 -33.61
C ILE A 12 29.99 -12.44 -34.10
N GLU A 13 31.23 -11.93 -34.20
CA GLU A 13 32.40 -12.76 -34.47
C GLU A 13 33.09 -13.11 -33.14
N ILE A 14 33.18 -14.41 -32.83
CA ILE A 14 33.90 -14.92 -31.66
C ILE A 14 35.19 -15.55 -32.17
N LEU A 15 36.32 -14.96 -31.79
CA LEU A 15 37.65 -15.50 -32.08
C LEU A 15 37.95 -16.63 -31.07
N HIS A 16 37.98 -17.88 -31.54
CA HIS A 16 38.55 -19.02 -30.81
C HIS A 16 39.95 -19.34 -31.33
N GLU A 17 40.80 -19.94 -30.50
CA GLU A 17 42.20 -20.23 -30.83
C GLU A 17 42.37 -21.24 -31.99
N ASP A 18 41.27 -21.91 -32.37
CA ASP A 18 41.21 -22.91 -33.46
C ASP A 18 40.57 -22.39 -34.77
N GLY A 19 40.26 -21.09 -34.85
CA GLY A 19 39.71 -20.46 -36.06
C GLY A 19 38.56 -19.49 -35.81
N LEU A 20 38.25 -18.67 -36.82
CA LEU A 20 37.12 -17.74 -36.81
C LEU A 20 35.81 -18.51 -37.01
N THR A 21 35.06 -18.72 -35.93
CA THR A 21 33.67 -19.16 -36.01
C THR A 21 32.79 -17.93 -36.19
N GLN A 22 32.25 -17.72 -37.38
CA GLN A 22 31.28 -16.65 -37.63
C GLN A 22 29.90 -17.09 -37.14
N ILE A 23 29.19 -16.24 -36.39
CA ILE A 23 27.77 -16.44 -36.08
C ILE A 23 26.95 -15.48 -36.93
N LEU A 24 26.13 -16.04 -37.81
CA LEU A 24 25.25 -15.34 -38.74
C LEU A 24 23.79 -15.58 -38.36
N ALA A 25 22.89 -14.69 -38.80
CA ALA A 25 21.44 -14.86 -38.64
C ALA A 25 20.66 -14.38 -39.86
N GLY A 26 19.47 -14.95 -40.09
CA GLY A 26 18.56 -14.49 -41.14
C GLY A 26 17.32 -15.35 -41.32
N ALA A 27 16.34 -14.83 -42.05
CA ALA A 27 15.01 -15.44 -42.18
C ALA A 27 14.90 -16.56 -43.23
N GLN A 28 15.98 -16.92 -43.94
CA GLN A 28 15.93 -17.90 -45.02
C GLN A 28 17.00 -18.98 -44.80
N ASP A 29 16.69 -20.21 -45.23
CA ASP A 29 17.61 -21.34 -45.19
C ASP A 29 18.91 -21.00 -45.96
N PRO A 30 20.07 -20.96 -45.29
CA PRO A 30 21.33 -20.56 -45.91
C PRO A 30 21.82 -21.55 -46.96
N SER A 31 21.38 -22.82 -46.91
CA SER A 31 21.67 -23.82 -47.96
C SER A 31 20.93 -23.53 -49.27
N ILE A 32 19.80 -22.83 -49.22
CA ILE A 32 18.96 -22.52 -50.38
C ILE A 32 19.37 -21.19 -51.00
N VAL A 33 19.56 -20.15 -50.18
CA VAL A 33 19.82 -18.79 -50.69
C VAL A 33 21.29 -18.52 -51.00
N GLY A 34 22.19 -19.41 -50.57
CA GLY A 34 23.63 -19.25 -50.72
C GLY A 34 24.16 -18.16 -49.78
N ARG A 35 24.85 -18.59 -48.72
CA ARG A 35 25.51 -17.68 -47.78
C ARG A 35 26.99 -18.02 -47.67
N THR A 36 27.83 -17.03 -48.00
CA THR A 36 29.28 -17.09 -47.83
C THR A 36 29.63 -16.94 -46.35
N ALA A 37 30.30 -17.94 -45.81
CA ALA A 37 30.80 -17.99 -44.44
C ALA A 37 31.98 -18.98 -44.37
N SER A 38 32.84 -18.85 -43.37
CA SER A 38 33.91 -19.83 -43.12
C SER A 38 33.33 -21.20 -42.73
N ILE A 39 33.98 -22.30 -43.12
CA ILE A 39 33.62 -23.65 -42.61
C ILE A 39 33.64 -23.64 -41.08
N GLY A 40 32.64 -24.25 -40.46
CA GLY A 40 32.41 -24.23 -39.02
C GLY A 40 31.55 -23.07 -38.52
N SER A 41 31.25 -22.07 -39.38
CA SER A 41 30.34 -20.98 -39.02
C SER A 41 28.94 -21.50 -38.70
N ILE A 42 28.26 -20.81 -37.79
CA ILE A 42 26.90 -21.12 -37.37
C ILE A 42 25.95 -20.08 -37.96
N PHE A 43 24.82 -20.53 -38.49
CA PHE A 43 23.74 -19.67 -38.95
C PHE A 43 22.45 -19.98 -38.17
N LEU A 44 21.90 -18.96 -37.53
CA LEU A 44 20.65 -19.04 -36.77
C LEU A 44 19.49 -18.55 -37.66
N ARG A 45 18.58 -19.45 -38.02
CA ARG A 45 17.42 -19.10 -38.84
C ARG A 45 16.33 -18.48 -37.97
N SER A 46 15.87 -17.29 -38.35
CA SER A 46 14.98 -16.45 -37.54
C SER A 46 13.51 -16.46 -37.96
N ASP A 47 13.11 -17.34 -38.87
CA ASP A 47 11.71 -17.48 -39.31
C ASP A 47 10.99 -18.61 -38.56
N ASN A 48 9.69 -18.79 -38.84
CA ASN A 48 8.84 -19.77 -38.16
C ASN A 48 9.27 -21.23 -38.34
N GLY A 49 10.22 -21.53 -39.23
CA GLY A 49 10.79 -22.88 -39.37
C GLY A 49 11.78 -23.22 -38.26
N GLY A 50 12.37 -22.20 -37.62
CA GLY A 50 13.52 -22.36 -36.75
C GLY A 50 14.69 -23.03 -37.46
N GLY A 51 15.79 -23.23 -36.74
CA GLY A 51 16.87 -24.11 -37.17
C GLY A 51 18.25 -23.47 -37.09
N MET A 52 19.20 -24.28 -36.63
CA MET A 52 20.61 -23.94 -36.61
C MET A 52 21.30 -24.68 -37.75
N TYR A 53 22.12 -23.97 -38.51
CA TYR A 53 22.90 -24.54 -39.59
C TYR A 53 24.38 -24.38 -39.28
N THR A 54 25.17 -25.37 -39.66
CA THR A 54 26.63 -25.29 -39.59
C THR A 54 27.19 -25.35 -41.01
N LYS A 55 28.10 -24.43 -41.33
CA LYS A 55 28.81 -24.43 -42.61
C LYS A 55 29.74 -25.63 -42.67
N ILE A 56 29.53 -26.54 -43.63
CA ILE A 56 30.32 -27.78 -43.72
C ILE A 56 31.25 -27.82 -44.94
N GLY A 57 31.03 -26.95 -45.92
CA GLY A 57 31.78 -26.97 -47.17
C GLY A 57 32.15 -25.58 -47.69
N VAL A 58 32.92 -25.56 -48.77
CA VAL A 58 33.49 -24.36 -49.37
C VAL A 58 32.52 -23.61 -50.28
N SER A 59 31.46 -24.28 -50.77
CA SER A 59 30.40 -23.66 -51.59
C SER A 59 29.41 -22.92 -50.70
N ASP A 60 28.85 -21.80 -51.17
CA ASP A 60 27.90 -20.95 -50.46
C ASP A 60 26.61 -21.67 -50.00
N THR A 61 26.27 -22.79 -50.62
CA THR A 61 25.08 -23.61 -50.30
C THR A 61 25.37 -24.81 -49.38
N GLU A 62 26.64 -25.11 -49.08
CA GLU A 62 27.03 -26.26 -48.25
C GLU A 62 26.85 -25.97 -46.75
N TRP A 63 25.60 -26.00 -46.32
CA TRP A 63 25.16 -25.84 -44.94
C TRP A 63 24.45 -27.11 -44.48
N LEU A 64 24.84 -27.64 -43.32
CA LEU A 64 24.16 -28.75 -42.67
C LEU A 64 23.17 -28.20 -41.65
N LEU A 65 21.90 -28.56 -41.78
CA LEU A 65 20.91 -28.33 -40.72
C LEU A 65 21.29 -29.21 -39.53
N THR A 66 21.79 -28.60 -38.47
CA THR A 66 22.25 -29.30 -37.26
C THR A 66 21.17 -29.44 -36.21
N SER A 67 20.17 -28.56 -36.23
CA SER A 67 18.90 -28.76 -35.54
C SER A 67 17.75 -28.29 -36.42
N SER A 68 16.78 -29.17 -36.64
CA SER A 68 15.55 -28.86 -37.39
C SER A 68 14.40 -28.74 -36.41
N GLY A 69 13.70 -27.62 -36.43
CA GLY A 69 12.42 -27.51 -35.75
C GLY A 69 12.22 -26.17 -35.07
N THR A 70 10.95 -25.93 -34.78
CA THR A 70 10.42 -25.00 -33.80
C THR A 70 10.86 -25.34 -32.37
N ASP A 71 12.02 -26.00 -32.17
CA ASP A 71 12.62 -26.32 -30.87
C ASP A 71 13.14 -25.06 -30.15
N GLN A 72 12.73 -23.87 -30.60
CA GLN A 72 12.48 -22.80 -29.66
C GLN A 72 11.31 -23.23 -28.79
N ILE A 73 11.62 -23.93 -27.69
CA ILE A 73 10.67 -24.07 -26.60
C ILE A 73 10.34 -22.63 -26.19
N THR A 74 9.14 -22.18 -26.53
CA THR A 74 8.63 -20.90 -26.03
C THR A 74 8.64 -20.99 -24.51
N ALA A 75 8.83 -19.87 -23.81
CA ALA A 75 8.79 -19.89 -22.34
C ALA A 75 7.49 -20.53 -21.81
N SER A 76 6.37 -20.38 -22.54
CA SER A 76 5.10 -21.06 -22.27
C SER A 76 5.12 -22.59 -22.43
N GLY A 77 6.04 -23.15 -23.20
CA GLY A 77 6.22 -24.59 -23.41
C GLY A 77 7.15 -25.26 -22.41
N VAL A 78 7.91 -24.49 -21.61
CA VAL A 78 8.73 -25.02 -20.52
C VAL A 78 7.86 -25.08 -19.26
N ILE A 79 7.33 -26.26 -18.95
CA ILE A 79 6.58 -26.48 -17.71
C ILE A 79 7.55 -26.51 -16.53
N TYR A 80 7.20 -25.78 -15.49
CA TYR A 80 7.91 -25.78 -14.22
C TYR A 80 6.95 -26.21 -13.11
N THR A 81 7.45 -26.96 -12.14
CA THR A 81 6.70 -27.32 -10.93
C THR A 81 7.36 -26.63 -9.76
N ASP A 82 6.68 -25.63 -9.22
CA ASP A 82 7.14 -24.99 -8.00
C ASP A 82 6.82 -25.85 -6.79
N LEU A 83 7.86 -26.44 -6.20
CA LEU A 83 7.73 -27.29 -5.02
C LEU A 83 7.54 -26.47 -3.73
N GLU A 84 7.92 -25.19 -3.75
CA GLU A 84 7.88 -24.31 -2.57
C GLU A 84 6.70 -23.33 -2.63
N GLY A 85 6.04 -23.23 -3.79
CA GLY A 85 4.76 -22.52 -3.95
C GLY A 85 4.89 -20.99 -4.00
N PHE A 86 6.04 -20.48 -4.43
CA PHE A 86 6.26 -19.05 -4.71
C PHE A 86 5.49 -18.56 -5.94
N TYR A 87 5.25 -19.45 -6.90
CA TYR A 87 4.65 -19.12 -8.19
C TYR A 87 3.36 -19.90 -8.47
N THR A 88 2.38 -19.22 -9.06
CA THR A 88 1.13 -19.85 -9.54
C THR A 88 1.24 -20.33 -10.98
N GLY A 89 2.15 -19.72 -11.74
CA GLY A 89 2.43 -20.03 -13.13
C GLY A 89 2.98 -21.44 -13.30
N LEU A 90 2.41 -22.18 -14.26
CA LEU A 90 2.82 -23.56 -14.55
C LEU A 90 3.90 -23.62 -15.64
N ASN A 91 4.27 -22.48 -16.23
CA ASN A 91 5.29 -22.38 -17.26
C ASN A 91 6.21 -21.20 -17.01
N VAL A 92 7.38 -21.20 -17.65
CA VAL A 92 8.41 -20.17 -17.48
C VAL A 92 7.91 -18.77 -17.85
N GLN A 93 6.98 -18.64 -18.80
CA GLN A 93 6.45 -17.33 -19.17
C GLN A 93 5.62 -16.70 -18.03
N ASP A 94 4.72 -17.47 -17.44
CA ASP A 94 3.89 -17.03 -16.31
C ASP A 94 4.76 -16.75 -15.09
N ILE A 95 5.74 -17.62 -14.81
CA ILE A 95 6.70 -17.43 -13.72
C ILE A 95 7.56 -16.18 -13.93
N LEU A 96 8.04 -15.92 -15.14
CA LEU A 96 8.81 -14.70 -15.42
C LEU A 96 7.96 -13.44 -15.26
N PHE A 97 6.67 -13.52 -15.60
CA PHE A 97 5.73 -12.44 -15.35
C PHE A 97 5.55 -12.21 -13.84
N GLU A 98 5.36 -13.28 -13.07
CA GLU A 98 5.27 -13.23 -11.60
C GLU A 98 6.57 -12.73 -10.95
N ILE A 99 7.74 -13.16 -11.43
CA ILE A 99 9.05 -12.64 -10.99
C ILE A 99 9.12 -11.13 -11.21
N GLY A 100 8.61 -10.64 -12.35
CA GLY A 100 8.49 -9.21 -12.63
C GLY A 100 7.65 -8.46 -11.59
N GLU A 101 6.64 -9.11 -11.04
CA GLU A 101 5.77 -8.59 -9.96
C GLU A 101 6.36 -8.79 -8.54
N THR A 102 7.34 -9.67 -8.32
CA THR A 102 7.86 -10.04 -6.97
C THR A 102 8.91 -9.09 -6.35
N ARG A 103 9.02 -7.84 -6.80
CA ARG A 103 9.93 -6.88 -6.15
C ARG A 103 9.40 -6.44 -4.78
N LEU A 104 9.72 -7.18 -3.72
CA LEU A 104 9.49 -6.82 -2.30
C LEU A 104 8.10 -6.19 -2.07
N VAL A 105 7.08 -6.99 -2.35
CA VAL A 105 5.70 -6.51 -2.42
C VAL A 105 4.94 -6.97 -1.19
N SER A 106 4.60 -6.01 -0.32
CA SER A 106 3.64 -6.17 0.77
C SER A 106 2.64 -5.03 0.71
N GLY A 107 1.34 -5.32 0.71
CA GLY A 107 0.28 -4.32 0.64
C GLY A 107 -0.61 -4.45 -0.61
N TYR A 108 -1.16 -3.32 -1.05
CA TYR A 108 -2.25 -3.25 -2.02
C TYR A 108 -1.85 -2.56 -3.33
N ASP A 109 -2.48 -2.95 -4.44
CA ASP A 109 -2.29 -2.24 -5.70
C ASP A 109 -3.12 -0.95 -5.72
N LEU A 110 -2.51 0.15 -5.26
CA LEU A 110 -3.16 1.45 -5.22
C LEU A 110 -3.40 2.06 -6.61
N THR A 111 -2.85 1.46 -7.68
CA THR A 111 -3.07 1.91 -9.06
C THR A 111 -4.30 1.29 -9.71
N ASP A 112 -4.78 0.17 -9.17
CA ASP A 112 -6.00 -0.51 -9.59
C ASP A 112 -7.00 -0.59 -8.44
N SER A 113 -7.83 0.45 -8.33
CA SER A 113 -8.85 0.55 -7.28
C SER A 113 -9.84 -0.61 -7.28
N GLY A 114 -10.03 -1.30 -8.41
CA GLY A 114 -10.94 -2.46 -8.52
C GLY A 114 -10.43 -3.71 -7.82
N THR A 115 -9.14 -3.73 -7.44
CA THR A 115 -8.54 -4.82 -6.67
C THR A 115 -8.52 -4.56 -5.16
N LEU A 116 -8.94 -3.37 -4.71
CA LEU A 116 -8.97 -3.02 -3.30
C LEU A 116 -10.21 -3.59 -2.60
N PRO A 117 -10.11 -4.01 -1.32
CA PRO A 117 -11.29 -4.36 -0.53
C PRO A 117 -12.03 -3.11 -0.05
N ASP A 118 -13.35 -3.20 0.13
CA ASP A 118 -14.08 -2.30 1.02
C ASP A 118 -13.80 -2.70 2.47
N ILE A 119 -13.37 -1.74 3.31
CA ILE A 119 -13.03 -1.99 4.71
C ILE A 119 -14.00 -1.29 5.65
N THR A 120 -14.40 -1.96 6.73
CA THR A 120 -15.34 -1.42 7.73
C THR A 120 -14.99 -1.89 9.13
N PHE A 121 -15.46 -1.15 10.14
CA PHE A 121 -15.40 -1.55 11.54
C PHE A 121 -16.76 -1.35 12.23
N VAL A 122 -17.21 -2.36 12.98
CA VAL A 122 -18.50 -2.33 13.69
C VAL A 122 -18.25 -2.36 15.20
N ASN A 123 -18.46 -1.23 15.88
CA ASN A 123 -18.24 -1.10 17.33
C ASN A 123 -19.00 -2.16 18.15
N GLY A 124 -20.26 -2.44 17.81
CA GLY A 124 -21.11 -3.37 18.58
C GLY A 124 -20.60 -4.81 18.63
N THR A 125 -19.82 -5.24 17.63
CA THR A 125 -19.23 -6.58 17.56
C THR A 125 -17.71 -6.58 17.59
N ARG A 126 -17.08 -5.39 17.55
CA ARG A 126 -15.63 -5.18 17.37
C ARG A 126 -15.07 -5.88 16.14
N THR A 127 -15.89 -6.00 15.10
CA THR A 127 -15.52 -6.71 13.89
C THR A 127 -14.94 -5.72 12.88
N PHE A 128 -13.71 -5.97 12.47
CA PHE A 128 -13.15 -5.37 11.26
C PHE A 128 -13.38 -6.32 10.09
N SER A 129 -13.83 -5.77 8.96
CA SER A 129 -14.17 -6.54 7.77
C SER A 129 -13.46 -5.99 6.55
N ALA A 130 -12.95 -6.88 5.70
CA ALA A 130 -12.48 -6.58 4.35
C ALA A 130 -13.31 -7.38 3.35
N SER A 131 -14.13 -6.69 2.54
CA SER A 131 -15.06 -7.30 1.58
C SER A 131 -14.73 -6.95 0.15
N VAL A 132 -15.13 -7.82 -0.78
CA VAL A 132 -15.06 -7.53 -2.22
C VAL A 132 -15.94 -6.32 -2.52
N GLN A 133 -15.37 -5.34 -3.22
CA GLN A 133 -16.10 -4.16 -3.66
C GLN A 133 -17.32 -4.51 -4.50
N SER A 134 -18.37 -3.68 -4.39
CA SER A 134 -19.55 -3.83 -5.22
C SER A 134 -19.20 -3.81 -6.71
N GLY A 135 -19.57 -4.87 -7.44
CA GLY A 135 -19.31 -5.01 -8.87
C GLY A 135 -17.99 -5.71 -9.22
N GLN A 136 -17.17 -6.05 -8.22
CA GLN A 136 -15.95 -6.85 -8.40
C GLN A 136 -16.21 -8.32 -8.03
N SER A 137 -15.35 -9.22 -8.51
CA SER A 137 -15.39 -10.65 -8.18
C SER A 137 -14.42 -11.06 -7.07
N ASN A 138 -13.37 -10.26 -6.88
CA ASN A 138 -12.35 -10.48 -5.86
C ASN A 138 -11.76 -9.13 -5.40
N PHE A 139 -10.95 -9.20 -4.35
CA PHE A 139 -9.91 -8.20 -4.07
C PHE A 139 -8.57 -8.91 -3.93
N CYS A 140 -7.48 -8.18 -4.16
CA CYS A 140 -6.13 -8.70 -4.15
C CYS A 140 -5.25 -7.94 -3.16
N PHE A 141 -4.28 -8.63 -2.60
CA PHE A 141 -3.19 -8.04 -1.81
C PHE A 141 -1.95 -8.91 -1.92
N TRP A 142 -0.82 -8.39 -1.47
CA TRP A 142 0.44 -9.08 -1.44
C TRP A 142 0.96 -9.17 0.00
N ALA A 143 1.35 -10.35 0.43
CA ALA A 143 2.06 -10.57 1.68
C ALA A 143 3.23 -11.50 1.43
N ASN A 144 4.42 -11.14 1.91
CA ASN A 144 5.68 -11.84 1.73
C ASN A 144 5.94 -12.23 0.27
N ASN A 145 5.77 -11.26 -0.64
CA ASN A 145 5.92 -11.43 -2.09
C ASN A 145 4.91 -12.37 -2.77
N HIS A 146 3.89 -12.83 -2.05
CA HIS A 146 2.85 -13.69 -2.61
C HIS A 146 1.57 -12.90 -2.81
N LYS A 147 1.00 -12.99 -4.02
CA LYS A 147 -0.32 -12.45 -4.31
C LYS A 147 -1.40 -13.36 -3.74
N PHE A 148 -2.32 -12.78 -3.00
CA PHE A 148 -3.53 -13.45 -2.54
C PHE A 148 -4.75 -12.82 -3.20
N GLU A 149 -5.72 -13.66 -3.55
CA GLU A 149 -7.02 -13.23 -4.04
C GLU A 149 -8.12 -13.74 -3.11
N LYS A 150 -9.05 -12.85 -2.75
CA LYS A 150 -10.19 -13.17 -1.88
C LYS A 150 -11.48 -12.88 -2.61
N THR A 151 -12.37 -13.87 -2.63
CA THR A 151 -13.69 -13.80 -3.27
C THR A 151 -14.84 -13.65 -2.27
N THR A 152 -14.53 -13.68 -0.97
CA THR A 152 -15.50 -13.52 0.11
C THR A 152 -14.98 -12.54 1.15
N THR A 153 -15.90 -11.94 1.90
CA THR A 153 -15.56 -11.13 3.08
C THR A 153 -14.65 -11.89 4.03
N GLN A 154 -13.63 -11.21 4.52
CA GLN A 154 -12.73 -11.66 5.57
C GLN A 154 -12.99 -10.80 6.80
N ASP A 155 -13.16 -11.44 7.96
CA ASP A 155 -13.50 -10.77 9.20
C ASP A 155 -12.49 -11.10 10.28
N VAL A 156 -12.25 -10.14 11.17
CA VAL A 156 -11.49 -10.35 12.40
C VAL A 156 -12.15 -9.59 13.55
N ILE A 157 -12.17 -10.20 14.73
CA ILE A 157 -12.74 -9.60 15.94
C ILE A 157 -11.60 -9.26 16.89
N ILE A 158 -11.46 -7.98 17.23
CA ILE A 158 -10.50 -7.53 18.25
C ILE A 158 -11.06 -7.79 19.67
N PRO A 159 -10.20 -8.00 20.67
CA PRO A 159 -10.64 -8.25 22.04
C PRO A 159 -11.30 -7.02 22.66
N ASP A 160 -12.08 -7.23 23.72
CA ASP A 160 -12.72 -6.16 24.48
C ASP A 160 -11.77 -5.53 25.51
N VAL A 161 -10.62 -5.07 25.03
CA VAL A 161 -9.58 -4.47 25.87
C VAL A 161 -9.17 -3.16 25.23
N THR A 162 -9.16 -2.08 26.01
CA THR A 162 -8.72 -0.78 25.52
C THR A 162 -7.32 -0.88 24.94
N GLY A 163 -7.13 -0.40 23.72
CA GLY A 163 -5.83 -0.46 23.05
C GLY A 163 -5.92 -0.10 21.57
N THR A 164 -4.77 0.00 20.93
CA THR A 164 -4.66 0.18 19.48
C THR A 164 -4.31 -1.16 18.84
N TYR A 165 -5.00 -1.52 17.77
CA TYR A 165 -4.85 -2.79 17.06
C TYR A 165 -4.55 -2.53 15.59
N TYR A 166 -3.45 -3.07 15.09
CA TYR A 166 -3.17 -3.12 13.67
C TYR A 166 -3.87 -4.35 13.08
N ILE A 167 -4.56 -4.14 11.96
CA ILE A 167 -5.24 -5.17 11.18
C ILE A 167 -4.46 -5.41 9.90
N TYR A 168 -4.15 -6.67 9.61
CA TYR A 168 -3.32 -7.02 8.46
C TYR A 168 -3.65 -8.42 7.93
N PHE A 169 -3.36 -8.68 6.66
CA PHE A 169 -3.27 -10.05 6.16
C PHE A 169 -1.86 -10.62 6.36
N ASP A 170 -1.78 -11.79 6.98
CA ASP A 170 -0.52 -12.48 7.24
C ASP A 170 0.07 -13.16 5.99
N ASN A 171 1.26 -13.75 6.13
CA ASN A 171 1.95 -14.49 5.07
C ASN A 171 1.22 -15.77 4.59
N SER A 172 0.12 -16.16 5.24
CA SER A 172 -0.80 -17.22 4.79
C SER A 172 -2.09 -16.66 4.16
N GLY A 173 -2.17 -15.33 4.01
CA GLY A 173 -3.33 -14.63 3.47
C GLY A 173 -4.54 -14.63 4.41
N VAL A 174 -4.36 -14.79 5.72
CA VAL A 174 -5.45 -14.75 6.70
C VAL A 174 -5.51 -13.36 7.35
N LEU A 175 -6.71 -12.81 7.52
CA LEU A 175 -6.91 -11.52 8.20
C LEU A 175 -6.68 -11.71 9.70
N GLN A 176 -5.72 -10.96 10.26
CA GLN A 176 -5.29 -11.01 11.64
C GLN A 176 -5.33 -9.62 12.27
N TYR A 177 -5.16 -9.60 13.59
CA TYR A 177 -4.84 -8.38 14.33
C TYR A 177 -3.61 -8.57 15.20
N VAL A 178 -2.99 -7.45 15.58
CA VAL A 178 -1.98 -7.40 16.64
C VAL A 178 -2.15 -6.11 17.42
N GLU A 179 -2.06 -6.17 18.74
CA GLU A 179 -2.05 -4.96 19.57
C GLU A 179 -0.74 -4.19 19.36
N GLN A 180 -0.81 -2.85 19.35
CA GLN A 180 0.34 -1.96 19.15
C GLN A 180 1.52 -2.28 20.07
N ALA A 181 1.25 -2.63 21.33
CA ALA A 181 2.29 -3.00 22.30
C ALA A 181 3.05 -4.29 21.92
N SER A 182 2.48 -5.10 21.03
CA SER A 182 3.04 -6.37 20.55
C SER A 182 3.46 -6.32 19.07
N VAL A 183 3.39 -5.15 18.44
CA VAL A 183 3.80 -4.99 17.03
C VAL A 183 5.30 -5.26 16.89
N VAL A 184 5.62 -6.12 15.94
CA VAL A 184 6.99 -6.38 15.50
C VAL A 184 7.19 -5.87 14.08
N PRO A 185 8.43 -5.54 13.66
CA PRO A 185 8.67 -4.98 12.33
C PRO A 185 8.15 -5.81 11.15
N ALA A 186 8.05 -7.15 11.31
CA ALA A 186 7.48 -8.04 10.30
C ALA A 186 6.03 -7.68 9.89
N VAL A 187 5.26 -7.02 10.78
CA VAL A 187 3.91 -6.53 10.46
C VAL A 187 3.96 -5.51 9.31
N PHE A 188 5.01 -4.70 9.21
CA PHE A 188 5.19 -3.73 8.13
C PHE A 188 5.96 -4.30 6.93
N TYR A 189 6.87 -5.25 7.17
CA TYR A 189 7.82 -5.70 6.16
C TYR A 189 7.29 -6.82 5.28
N GLU A 190 6.45 -7.67 5.86
CA GLU A 190 6.05 -8.94 5.25
C GLU A 190 4.54 -9.03 5.08
N ASN A 191 3.76 -8.40 5.94
CA ASN A 191 2.29 -8.49 5.90
C ASN A 191 1.65 -7.34 5.10
N ALA A 192 0.43 -7.55 4.60
CA ALA A 192 -0.38 -6.46 4.04
C ALA A 192 -1.17 -5.78 5.15
N ILE A 193 -0.72 -4.62 5.62
CA ILE A 193 -1.48 -3.79 6.58
C ILE A 193 -2.75 -3.29 5.89
N THR A 194 -3.87 -3.45 6.57
CA THR A 194 -5.22 -3.17 6.05
C THR A 194 -5.88 -2.00 6.77
N GLY A 195 -5.64 -1.86 8.08
CA GLY A 195 -6.29 -0.84 8.89
C GLY A 195 -5.73 -0.75 10.30
N LEU A 196 -6.11 0.32 10.99
CA LEU A 196 -5.83 0.54 12.41
C LEU A 196 -7.15 0.69 13.16
N VAL A 197 -7.25 0.13 14.37
CA VAL A 197 -8.40 0.35 15.25
C VAL A 197 -7.91 0.70 16.64
N TYR A 198 -8.18 1.92 17.09
CA TYR A 198 -8.15 2.21 18.52
C TYR A 198 -9.50 1.82 19.12
N TRP A 199 -9.51 0.99 20.16
CA TRP A 199 -10.70 0.57 20.91
C TRP A 199 -10.69 1.13 22.32
N ASN A 200 -11.81 1.71 22.75
CA ASN A 200 -12.08 2.06 24.14
C ASN A 200 -13.11 1.08 24.71
N ALA A 201 -12.66 0.12 25.53
CA ALA A 201 -13.54 -0.88 26.12
C ALA A 201 -14.50 -0.30 27.18
N THR A 202 -14.18 0.86 27.76
CA THR A 202 -15.03 1.52 28.75
C THR A 202 -16.26 2.17 28.11
N THR A 203 -16.08 2.80 26.94
CA THR A 203 -17.18 3.49 26.24
C THR A 203 -17.78 2.66 25.11
N GLY A 204 -17.11 1.57 24.69
CA GLY A 204 -17.52 0.76 23.53
C GLY A 204 -17.36 1.49 22.20
N ILE A 205 -16.41 2.44 22.12
CA ILE A 205 -16.16 3.26 20.94
C ILE A 205 -14.84 2.83 20.29
N GLY A 206 -14.91 2.54 18.99
CA GLY A 206 -13.75 2.35 18.13
C GLY A 206 -13.50 3.55 17.23
N LEU A 207 -12.22 3.91 17.08
CA LEU A 207 -11.73 4.84 16.06
C LEU A 207 -10.92 4.00 15.06
N ALA A 208 -11.52 3.70 13.92
CA ALA A 208 -10.93 2.83 12.91
C ALA A 208 -10.46 3.65 11.70
N GLY A 209 -9.27 3.38 11.20
CA GLY A 209 -8.62 4.08 10.09
C GLY A 209 -8.22 3.13 8.96
N ASP A 210 -8.24 3.66 7.73
CA ASP A 210 -7.67 3.03 6.54
C ASP A 210 -6.14 3.12 6.56
N GLU A 211 -5.48 1.97 6.49
CA GLU A 211 -4.02 1.81 6.45
C GLU A 211 -3.62 0.85 5.33
N ARG A 212 -4.42 0.75 4.25
CA ARG A 212 -4.11 -0.09 3.08
C ARG A 212 -2.89 0.45 2.34
N HIS A 213 -1.72 0.16 2.88
CA HIS A 213 -0.44 0.60 2.33
C HIS A 213 -0.18 -0.01 0.95
N GLY A 214 0.51 0.74 0.10
CA GLY A 214 0.75 0.38 -1.28
C GLY A 214 1.87 -0.64 -1.46
N LYS A 215 1.62 -1.58 -2.36
CA LYS A 215 2.52 -2.68 -2.71
C LYS A 215 3.85 -2.22 -3.34
N LEU A 216 3.91 -0.97 -3.80
CA LEU A 216 5.06 -0.40 -4.53
C LEU A 216 6.12 0.20 -3.60
N MET A 217 5.76 0.57 -2.36
CA MET A 217 6.72 1.06 -1.38
C MET A 217 7.27 -0.13 -0.58
N ASP A 218 8.59 -0.20 -0.45
CA ASP A 218 9.24 -1.21 0.38
C ASP A 218 8.79 -1.06 1.84
N GLY A 219 8.44 -2.19 2.49
CA GLY A 219 7.89 -2.18 3.86
C GLY A 219 8.84 -1.58 4.92
N ARG A 220 10.15 -1.52 4.69
CA ARG A 220 11.06 -0.80 5.59
C ARG A 220 10.97 0.71 5.40
N THR A 221 10.76 1.15 4.17
CA THR A 221 10.51 2.56 3.84
C THR A 221 9.17 3.01 4.44
N HIS A 222 8.13 2.18 4.33
CA HIS A 222 6.86 2.37 5.03
C HIS A 222 7.09 2.59 6.52
N HIS A 223 7.65 1.59 7.22
CA HIS A 223 7.89 1.69 8.67
C HIS A 223 8.74 2.90 9.06
N TYR A 224 9.74 3.26 8.25
CA TYR A 224 10.53 4.46 8.49
C TYR A 224 9.70 5.75 8.38
N ASN A 225 8.86 5.88 7.36
CA ASN A 225 7.99 7.05 7.19
C ASN A 225 6.95 7.13 8.31
N HIS A 226 6.36 5.98 8.71
CA HIS A 226 5.43 5.88 9.83
C HIS A 226 6.05 6.41 11.13
N ALA A 227 7.29 5.98 11.41
CA ALA A 227 7.97 6.33 12.65
C ALA A 227 8.54 7.77 12.67
N THR A 228 8.82 8.38 11.52
CA THR A 228 9.59 9.63 11.47
C THR A 228 8.82 10.82 10.92
N PHE A 229 7.82 10.59 10.08
CA PHE A 229 7.08 11.65 9.41
C PHE A 229 5.58 11.61 9.74
N GLY A 230 4.99 10.42 9.76
CA GLY A 230 3.54 10.23 9.88
C GLY A 230 2.75 10.99 8.81
N ALA A 231 1.49 11.27 9.12
CA ALA A 231 0.59 11.96 8.21
C ALA A 231 1.01 13.41 7.90
N ARG A 232 0.79 13.83 6.65
CA ARG A 232 1.16 15.16 6.13
C ARG A 232 0.03 15.82 5.35
N TYR A 233 -0.17 17.10 5.63
CA TYR A 233 -1.09 17.94 4.87
C TYR A 233 -0.67 18.09 3.41
N GLU A 234 -1.63 18.04 2.49
CA GLU A 234 -1.42 18.38 1.08
C GLU A 234 -2.13 19.68 0.70
N SER A 235 -3.46 19.73 0.82
CA SER A 235 -4.26 20.88 0.39
C SER A 235 -5.70 20.85 0.93
N GLY A 236 -6.40 21.98 0.87
CA GLY A 236 -7.80 22.12 1.29
C GLY A 236 -7.98 22.05 2.81
N LEU A 237 -9.10 21.47 3.26
CA LEU A 237 -9.46 21.30 4.67
C LEU A 237 -9.61 22.62 5.45
N ASP A 238 -9.93 23.70 4.73
CA ASP A 238 -10.14 25.03 5.32
C ASP A 238 -11.46 25.04 6.11
N ILE A 239 -11.43 25.65 7.29
CA ILE A 239 -12.64 25.91 8.07
C ILE A 239 -13.34 27.13 7.47
N THR A 240 -14.60 26.98 7.08
CA THR A 240 -15.42 28.06 6.51
C THR A 240 -16.54 28.47 7.45
N GLY A 241 -16.93 29.74 7.37
CA GLY A 241 -18.02 30.29 8.18
C GLY A 241 -17.67 30.49 9.66
N LEU A 242 -16.40 30.42 10.04
CA LEU A 242 -15.96 30.76 11.38
C LEU A 242 -15.96 32.29 11.56
N VAL A 243 -16.86 32.80 12.40
CA VAL A 243 -17.02 34.23 12.69
C VAL A 243 -16.74 34.49 14.17
N ASP A 244 -16.00 35.58 14.47
CA ASP A 244 -15.67 35.95 15.86
C ASP A 244 -16.95 36.27 16.64
N GLY A 245 -17.17 35.58 17.75
CA GLY A 245 -18.38 35.69 18.58
C GLY A 245 -19.50 34.70 18.28
N GLU A 246 -19.37 33.89 17.22
CA GLU A 246 -20.34 32.82 16.92
C GLU A 246 -19.93 31.48 17.53
N VAL A 247 -20.92 30.60 17.70
CA VAL A 247 -20.74 29.28 18.33
C VAL A 247 -20.60 28.14 17.32
N ASP A 248 -20.81 28.41 16.03
CA ASP A 248 -20.76 27.43 14.96
C ASP A 248 -19.87 27.86 13.78
N TYR A 249 -19.57 26.88 12.93
CA TYR A 249 -18.93 27.07 11.63
C TYR A 249 -19.79 26.39 10.56
N THR A 250 -19.56 26.69 9.29
CA THR A 250 -20.37 26.13 8.19
C THR A 250 -19.91 24.74 7.76
N ASN A 251 -18.62 24.59 7.45
CA ASN A 251 -18.02 23.32 7.05
C ASN A 251 -16.48 23.39 7.04
N THR A 252 -15.85 22.23 6.89
CA THR A 252 -14.50 22.09 6.35
C THR A 252 -14.57 21.81 4.85
N THR A 253 -13.74 22.50 4.06
CA THR A 253 -13.69 22.26 2.61
C THR A 253 -13.11 20.88 2.31
N SER A 254 -13.42 20.34 1.12
CA SER A 254 -12.77 19.12 0.65
C SER A 254 -11.26 19.34 0.53
N GLY A 255 -10.48 18.30 0.77
CA GLY A 255 -9.02 18.40 0.72
C GLY A 255 -8.35 17.05 0.74
N TYR A 256 -7.04 17.09 0.91
CA TYR A 256 -6.20 15.90 0.86
C TYR A 256 -5.12 15.96 1.94
N PHE A 257 -4.79 14.79 2.47
CA PHE A 257 -3.60 14.56 3.25
C PHE A 257 -3.00 13.22 2.83
N TRP A 258 -1.72 13.04 3.13
CA TRP A 258 -0.99 11.80 2.92
C TRP A 258 -0.77 11.12 4.25
N ASP A 259 -1.07 9.84 4.33
CA ASP A 259 -0.41 8.94 5.25
C ASP A 259 0.65 8.18 4.46
N GLU A 260 1.85 8.76 4.38
CA GLU A 260 2.99 8.22 3.66
C GLU A 260 2.75 8.03 2.15
N ASP A 261 2.32 6.85 1.69
CA ASP A 261 1.98 6.53 0.31
C ASP A 261 0.46 6.45 0.06
N ILE A 262 -0.35 6.56 1.10
CA ILE A 262 -1.80 6.58 1.03
C ILE A 262 -2.26 8.03 0.95
N ARG A 263 -2.90 8.40 -0.16
CA ARG A 263 -3.51 9.71 -0.32
C ARG A 263 -4.98 9.65 0.06
N HIS A 264 -5.34 10.29 1.16
CA HIS A 264 -6.73 10.38 1.60
C HIS A 264 -7.42 11.58 0.95
N ALA A 265 -8.52 11.31 0.25
CA ALA A 265 -9.41 12.31 -0.29
C ALA A 265 -10.56 12.55 0.68
N ILE A 266 -10.63 13.75 1.24
CA ILE A 266 -11.65 14.12 2.22
C ILE A 266 -12.70 14.98 1.52
N ALA A 267 -13.96 14.52 1.57
CA ALA A 267 -15.09 15.30 1.09
C ALA A 267 -15.39 16.48 2.03
N LEU A 268 -16.17 17.45 1.57
CA LEU A 268 -16.67 18.53 2.42
C LEU A 268 -17.49 17.96 3.58
N GLN A 269 -17.26 18.45 4.79
CA GLN A 269 -17.95 18.01 6.01
C GLN A 269 -18.51 19.20 6.80
N SER A 270 -19.81 19.18 7.10
CA SER A 270 -20.48 20.25 7.86
C SER A 270 -20.52 20.00 9.36
N THR A 271 -20.24 18.78 9.80
CA THR A 271 -20.21 18.40 11.21
C THR A 271 -19.02 17.49 11.49
N HIS A 272 -18.46 17.62 12.69
CA HIS A 272 -17.29 16.87 13.13
C HIS A 272 -17.47 16.44 14.57
N PRO A 273 -17.08 15.22 14.95
CA PRO A 273 -17.09 14.80 16.35
C PRO A 273 -15.92 15.43 17.10
N PHE A 274 -16.13 15.69 18.38
CA PHE A 274 -15.03 15.96 19.30
C PHE A 274 -14.38 14.65 19.72
N ILE A 275 -13.05 14.64 19.84
CA ILE A 275 -12.28 13.57 20.44
C ILE A 275 -11.47 14.12 21.63
N TYR A 276 -11.43 13.35 22.69
CA TYR A 276 -10.76 13.72 23.94
C TYR A 276 -10.49 12.46 24.77
N LYS A 277 -9.68 12.61 25.81
CA LYS A 277 -9.33 11.53 26.74
C LYS A 277 -10.19 11.58 28.00
N LEU A 278 -10.49 10.42 28.56
CA LEU A 278 -11.09 10.27 29.89
C LEU A 278 -10.27 9.25 30.70
N GLY A 279 -10.56 9.13 31.99
CA GLY A 279 -10.04 8.03 32.82
C GLY A 279 -8.57 8.18 33.22
N GLY A 280 -8.10 7.21 34.02
CA GLY A 280 -6.73 7.20 34.54
C GLY A 280 -5.69 6.96 33.46
N ASP A 281 -6.01 6.09 32.50
CA ASP A 281 -5.11 5.69 31.42
C ASP A 281 -5.22 6.60 30.18
N GLY A 282 -6.20 7.50 30.17
CA GLY A 282 -6.36 8.50 29.11
C GLY A 282 -6.98 7.92 27.85
N GLU A 283 -8.02 7.11 28.03
CA GLU A 283 -8.71 6.46 26.93
C GLU A 283 -9.40 7.49 26.04
N TRP A 284 -9.09 7.47 24.74
CA TRP A 284 -9.77 8.30 23.75
C TRP A 284 -11.25 7.90 23.63
N THR A 285 -12.10 8.90 23.48
CA THR A 285 -13.52 8.74 23.17
C THR A 285 -13.92 9.74 22.08
N SER A 286 -15.14 9.61 21.56
CA SER A 286 -15.70 10.59 20.63
C SER A 286 -17.14 10.95 20.95
N THR A 287 -17.56 12.12 20.47
CA THR A 287 -18.96 12.56 20.53
C THR A 287 -19.72 12.23 19.26
N THR A 288 -21.03 12.47 19.28
CA THR A 288 -21.78 12.67 18.04
C THR A 288 -21.23 13.90 17.30
N PRO A 289 -21.11 13.85 15.96
CA PRO A 289 -20.66 14.99 15.17
C PRO A 289 -21.60 16.19 15.21
N ASP A 290 -21.03 17.40 15.33
CA ASP A 290 -21.77 18.67 15.29
C ASP A 290 -20.95 19.80 14.63
N SER A 291 -21.61 20.95 14.41
CA SER A 291 -21.02 22.17 13.83
C SER A 291 -20.54 23.18 14.88
N LEU A 292 -20.49 22.80 16.17
CA LEU A 292 -20.09 23.72 17.23
C LEU A 292 -18.57 23.91 17.26
N VAL A 293 -18.13 25.14 17.55
CA VAL A 293 -16.71 25.51 17.68
C VAL A 293 -16.09 25.07 19.01
N GLY A 294 -16.93 24.86 20.03
CA GLY A 294 -16.53 24.40 21.36
C GLY A 294 -17.43 23.28 21.87
N PHE A 295 -16.93 22.53 22.84
CA PHE A 295 -17.66 21.41 23.43
C PHE A 295 -18.20 21.81 24.81
N GLU A 296 -19.49 21.56 25.03
CA GLU A 296 -20.17 21.74 26.32
C GLU A 296 -20.49 20.36 26.92
N ASN A 297 -20.17 20.15 28.20
CA ASN A 297 -20.43 18.88 28.89
C ASN A 297 -21.65 18.96 29.82
N GLY A 298 -22.78 19.42 29.29
CA GLY A 298 -24.05 19.51 30.02
C GLY A 298 -24.26 20.79 30.85
N THR A 299 -23.35 21.77 30.73
CA THR A 299 -23.47 23.12 31.30
C THR A 299 -23.40 24.16 30.19
N SER A 300 -23.48 25.46 30.52
CA SER A 300 -23.43 26.56 29.54
C SER A 300 -22.01 27.05 29.20
N ASN A 301 -20.96 26.42 29.76
CA ASN A 301 -19.59 26.79 29.49
C ASN A 301 -18.87 25.66 28.73
N ILE A 302 -17.95 26.08 27.87
CA ILE A 302 -17.07 25.16 27.15
C ILE A 302 -16.07 24.49 28.09
N VAL A 303 -15.61 23.30 27.73
CA VAL A 303 -14.70 22.48 28.53
C VAL A 303 -13.32 22.32 27.89
N TRP A 304 -12.28 22.09 28.69
CA TRP A 304 -10.98 21.61 28.22
C TRP A 304 -10.70 20.21 28.75
N ASN A 305 -9.82 19.46 28.08
CA ASN A 305 -9.45 18.11 28.45
C ASN A 305 -8.25 18.12 29.41
N GLU A 306 -8.53 18.19 30.70
CA GLU A 306 -7.53 18.33 31.75
C GLU A 306 -6.92 16.99 32.15
N TRP A 307 -5.59 16.94 32.27
CA TRP A 307 -4.91 15.94 33.10
C TRP A 307 -4.69 16.49 34.50
N THR A 308 -5.37 15.92 35.49
CA THR A 308 -5.30 16.34 36.91
C THR A 308 -4.02 15.90 37.63
N GLY A 309 -3.12 15.19 36.94
CA GLY A 309 -2.01 14.45 37.55
C GLY A 309 -2.35 12.97 37.78
N THR A 310 -3.63 12.60 37.78
CA THR A 310 -4.09 11.21 38.01
C THR A 310 -5.17 10.71 37.05
N THR A 311 -6.01 11.61 36.53
CA THR A 311 -7.08 11.25 35.57
C THR A 311 -7.23 12.34 34.52
N TRP A 312 -7.56 11.90 33.31
CA TRP A 312 -8.10 12.74 32.26
C TRP A 312 -9.57 12.99 32.54
N GLN A 313 -9.97 14.26 32.46
CA GLN A 313 -11.36 14.68 32.63
C GLN A 313 -11.68 15.88 31.73
N LEU A 314 -12.96 16.24 31.69
CA LEU A 314 -13.42 17.49 31.11
C LEU A 314 -13.62 18.49 32.24
N THR A 315 -12.91 19.61 32.17
CA THR A 315 -13.00 20.67 33.16
C THR A 315 -13.68 21.88 32.53
N GLU A 316 -14.67 22.40 33.25
CA GLU A 316 -15.50 23.50 32.79
C GLU A 316 -14.79 24.85 32.92
N GLY A 317 -14.96 25.72 31.92
CA GLY A 317 -14.64 27.14 32.03
C GLY A 317 -15.24 27.75 33.30
N ALA A 318 -14.39 28.39 34.11
CA ALA A 318 -14.82 29.14 35.29
C ALA A 318 -15.60 30.41 34.91
N SER A 319 -15.46 30.89 33.67
CA SER A 319 -16.17 32.06 33.16
C SER A 319 -16.37 32.05 31.64
N GLN A 320 -17.28 32.87 31.14
CA GLN A 320 -17.42 33.17 29.71
C GLN A 320 -16.20 33.89 29.11
N THR A 321 -15.23 34.29 29.93
CA THR A 321 -13.97 34.91 29.48
C THR A 321 -12.81 33.94 29.42
N ASP A 322 -13.04 32.65 29.69
CA ASP A 322 -12.02 31.63 29.52
C ASP A 322 -11.92 31.24 28.06
N TYR A 323 -10.68 31.17 27.57
CA TYR A 323 -10.37 30.81 26.20
C TYR A 323 -9.85 29.37 26.19
N ILE A 324 -10.32 28.56 25.25
CA ILE A 324 -9.90 27.17 25.07
C ILE A 324 -9.52 26.97 23.60
N ILE A 325 -8.46 26.21 23.36
CA ILE A 325 -8.01 25.88 22.02
C ILE A 325 -8.64 24.55 21.61
N TYR A 326 -9.19 24.50 20.41
CA TYR A 326 -9.63 23.27 19.77
C TYR A 326 -8.85 23.10 18.47
N PHE A 327 -8.40 21.89 18.19
CA PHE A 327 -7.69 21.57 16.96
C PHE A 327 -8.62 20.80 16.03
N MET A 328 -8.64 21.14 14.75
CA MET A 328 -9.25 20.27 13.73
C MET A 328 -8.15 19.49 13.03
N ILE A 329 -8.29 18.16 13.00
CA ILE A 329 -7.34 17.27 12.33
C ILE A 329 -8.07 16.38 11.33
N ALA A 330 -7.45 16.13 10.18
CA ALA A 330 -7.91 15.10 9.27
C ALA A 330 -7.35 13.73 9.66
N THR A 331 -8.14 12.67 9.47
CA THR A 331 -7.85 11.30 9.87
C THR A 331 -8.33 10.31 8.80
N PRO A 332 -7.74 9.11 8.74
CA PRO A 332 -8.14 8.06 7.79
C PRO A 332 -9.45 7.35 8.18
N ASP A 333 -10.31 7.99 8.97
CA ASP A 333 -11.44 7.35 9.66
C ASP A 333 -12.46 6.68 8.71
N LEU A 334 -12.84 5.43 9.02
CA LEU A 334 -13.78 4.60 8.25
C LEU A 334 -15.26 4.93 8.48
N SER A 335 -15.60 5.69 9.51
CA SER A 335 -16.97 6.10 9.85
C SER A 335 -17.55 7.17 8.91
N GLY A 336 -16.73 7.74 8.03
CA GLY A 336 -17.10 8.84 7.14
C GLY A 336 -16.97 10.24 7.76
N TYR A 337 -16.48 10.35 9.00
CA TYR A 337 -16.14 11.63 9.64
C TYR A 337 -14.62 11.79 9.73
N ASN A 338 -13.99 12.07 8.61
CA ASN A 338 -12.54 12.16 8.47
C ASN A 338 -11.92 13.42 9.04
N VAL A 339 -12.69 14.41 9.49
CA VAL A 339 -12.14 15.51 10.29
C VAL A 339 -12.67 15.42 11.72
N LYS A 340 -11.77 15.56 12.70
CA LYS A 340 -12.04 15.45 14.14
C LYS A 340 -11.65 16.74 14.86
N LYS A 341 -12.40 17.10 15.90
CA LYS A 341 -12.08 18.22 16.79
C LYS A 341 -11.40 17.69 18.06
N ILE A 342 -10.11 17.95 18.26
CA ILE A 342 -9.43 17.64 19.51
C ILE A 342 -9.65 18.77 20.50
N ILE A 343 -10.14 18.43 21.70
CA ILE A 343 -10.29 19.37 22.81
C ILE A 343 -8.89 19.66 23.39
N GLY A 344 -8.52 20.93 23.46
CA GLY A 344 -7.25 21.36 24.07
C GLY A 344 -7.20 21.07 25.57
N GLN A 345 -6.01 21.15 26.15
CA GLN A 345 -5.74 20.63 27.50
C GLN A 345 -5.74 21.67 28.61
N HIS A 346 -5.98 22.94 28.28
CA HIS A 346 -5.95 24.05 29.23
C HIS A 346 -6.99 25.13 28.89
N GLY A 347 -7.50 25.79 29.93
CA GLY A 347 -8.18 27.08 29.84
C GLY A 347 -7.20 28.24 30.00
N TYR A 348 -7.42 29.32 29.26
CA TYR A 348 -6.58 30.51 29.25
C TYR A 348 -7.36 31.75 29.66
N PRO A 349 -6.77 32.67 30.44
CA PRO A 349 -7.48 33.84 30.94
C PRO A 349 -7.73 34.93 29.88
N ASN A 350 -7.08 34.84 28.72
CA ASN A 350 -7.27 35.78 27.61
C ASN A 350 -6.78 35.18 26.28
N ARG A 351 -7.24 35.77 25.17
CA ARG A 351 -6.85 35.38 23.80
C ARG A 351 -5.35 35.45 23.55
N SER A 352 -4.63 36.37 24.19
CA SER A 352 -3.18 36.50 24.03
C SER A 352 -2.44 35.32 24.65
N ALA A 353 -2.87 34.87 25.83
CA ALA A 353 -2.32 33.70 26.50
C ALA A 353 -2.58 32.43 25.70
N ALA A 354 -3.80 32.25 25.18
CA ALA A 354 -4.14 31.09 24.34
C ALA A 354 -3.27 31.02 23.07
N ARG A 355 -2.99 32.15 22.42
CA ARG A 355 -2.18 32.18 21.18
C ARG A 355 -0.69 31.95 21.39
N ALA A 356 -0.19 32.11 22.60
CA ALA A 356 1.22 31.94 22.94
C ALA A 356 1.57 30.51 23.35
N ALA A 357 0.56 29.65 23.52
CA ALA A 357 0.68 28.28 23.98
C ALA A 357 1.07 27.29 22.87
#